data_AF-A0A7C0W8F5-F1
#
_entry.id   AF-A0A7C0W8F5-F1
#
_cell.length_a   1.000
_cell.length_b   1.000
_cell.length_c   1.000
_cell.angle_alpha   90.00
_cell.angle_beta   90.00
_cell.angle_gamma   90.00
#
_symmetry.space_group_name_H-M   'P 1'
#
loop_
_entity.id
_entity.type
_entity.pdbx_description
1 polymer ?
#
loop_
_entity_poly.entity_id
_entity_poly.type
_entity_poly.pdbx_seq_one_letter_code
_entity_poly.pdbx_strand_id
1 'polypeptide(L)'
;MKNPPGGCHRGVRTDPQPGYDNKGNALPIGIMTMDGVNGTKSNVRGGNDREDRPQVSHQVAGHIRRLVHSDRFHQNSAELHDDLKERLAALSGLPRDHIQICSSIGQGLEWTARIFCNPGDKAVICGPEEHDVAMFLEKYGVKTEFHFAPSPFSADIDGIVDRITDKTRLIYLEQPNSVTGTMYSRYEIEALLNASGNVILVVNESCRAFSDSSVAGLARRYDNLIILRSIYSTRQFEEFPVCYILSSRNSSVRLNRYAPEERPSLIRQTAAAVILNDMANTLQMNSRIHDTMIYMTVRLRGLGITARMTPGDSVLIRVVDPGMVAS
;
A
#
# COMPACT_ATOMS: atom_id res chain seq x y z
N MET A 1 38.91 -21.31 -23.95
CA MET A 1 38.16 -20.15 -23.44
C MET A 1 37.28 -20.64 -22.30
N LYS A 2 37.47 -20.11 -21.08
CA LYS A 2 36.79 -20.57 -19.86
C LYS A 2 35.36 -19.99 -19.81
N ASN A 3 34.37 -20.84 -19.54
CA ASN A 3 32.99 -20.43 -19.22
C ASN A 3 32.97 -19.52 -17.99
N PRO A 4 32.10 -18.50 -17.93
CA PRO A 4 31.90 -17.73 -16.70
C PRO A 4 31.17 -18.60 -15.65
N PRO A 5 31.41 -18.39 -14.35
CA PRO A 5 30.83 -19.20 -13.29
C PRO A 5 29.33 -18.93 -13.16
N GLY A 6 28.53 -19.99 -13.15
CA GLY A 6 27.10 -19.93 -12.94
C GLY A 6 26.75 -19.50 -11.50
N GLY A 7 26.10 -18.35 -11.37
CA GLY A 7 25.47 -17.91 -10.13
C GLY A 7 24.09 -18.56 -9.97
N CYS A 8 23.92 -19.38 -8.95
CA CYS A 8 22.68 -20.04 -8.59
C CYS A 8 21.89 -19.14 -7.61
N HIS A 9 20.92 -18.39 -8.13
CA HIS A 9 20.01 -17.56 -7.32
C HIS A 9 18.55 -17.90 -7.65
N ARG A 10 18.02 -18.94 -7.02
CA ARG A 10 16.57 -19.22 -6.97
C ARG A 10 16.03 -18.66 -5.67
N GLY A 11 15.31 -17.54 -5.73
CA GLY A 11 14.73 -16.96 -4.52
C GLY A 11 13.84 -15.73 -4.70
N VAL A 12 13.37 -15.39 -5.91
CA VAL A 12 12.35 -14.35 -6.08
C VAL A 12 11.09 -15.06 -6.61
N ARG A 13 9.97 -14.95 -5.89
CA ARG A 13 8.66 -15.33 -6.42
C ARG A 13 8.25 -14.19 -7.36
N THR A 14 8.16 -14.48 -8.65
CA THR A 14 7.84 -13.50 -9.68
C THR A 14 6.73 -14.07 -10.54
N ASP A 15 5.49 -13.97 -10.09
CA ASP A 15 4.34 -14.28 -10.95
C ASP A 15 3.84 -12.96 -11.55
N PRO A 16 4.13 -12.70 -12.84
CA PRO A 16 3.71 -11.46 -13.46
C PRO A 16 2.18 -11.42 -13.59
N GLN A 17 1.55 -10.33 -13.17
CA GLN A 17 0.10 -10.13 -13.26
C GLN A 17 -0.25 -9.15 -14.40
N PRO A 18 -1.38 -9.33 -15.11
CA PRO A 18 -1.86 -8.36 -16.10
C PRO A 18 -2.47 -7.12 -15.41
N GLY A 19 -2.28 -5.94 -15.98
CA GLY A 19 -3.06 -4.73 -15.64
C GLY A 19 -4.32 -4.62 -16.50
N TYR A 20 -5.37 -3.90 -16.08
CA TYR A 20 -6.65 -3.80 -16.81
C TYR A 20 -7.12 -2.35 -17.04
N ASP A 21 -7.89 -2.12 -18.12
CA ASP A 21 -8.56 -0.84 -18.46
C ASP A 21 -10.05 -0.78 -18.01
N ASN A 22 -10.75 0.33 -18.32
CA ASN A 22 -12.16 0.55 -17.95
C ASN A 22 -13.18 -0.40 -18.58
N LYS A 23 -12.78 -1.20 -19.58
CA LYS A 23 -13.62 -2.20 -20.24
C LYS A 23 -13.24 -3.61 -19.82
N GLY A 24 -12.32 -3.75 -18.86
CA GLY A 24 -11.75 -5.03 -18.46
C GLY A 24 -10.77 -5.61 -19.47
N ASN A 25 -10.28 -4.81 -20.43
CA ASN A 25 -9.24 -5.29 -21.36
C ASN A 25 -7.89 -5.27 -20.65
N ALA A 26 -7.10 -6.31 -20.86
CA ALA A 26 -5.75 -6.36 -20.33
C ALA A 26 -4.83 -5.36 -21.05
N LEU A 27 -4.09 -4.57 -20.28
CA LEU A 27 -3.05 -3.67 -20.74
C LEU A 27 -1.82 -4.49 -21.19
N PRO A 28 -1.03 -4.04 -22.18
CA PRO A 28 0.20 -4.68 -22.65
C PRO A 28 1.38 -4.53 -21.66
N ILE A 29 1.10 -4.70 -20.36
CA ILE A 29 2.03 -4.64 -19.25
C ILE A 29 1.88 -5.91 -18.40
N GLY A 30 3.01 -6.52 -18.06
CA GLY A 30 3.11 -7.50 -16.98
C GLY A 30 3.73 -6.84 -15.75
N ILE A 31 3.17 -7.08 -14.58
CA ILE A 31 3.64 -6.54 -13.31
C ILE A 31 4.43 -7.61 -12.57
N MET A 32 5.76 -7.49 -12.54
CA MET A 32 6.61 -8.36 -11.74
C MET A 32 6.82 -7.73 -10.36
N THR A 33 6.11 -8.21 -9.34
CA THR A 33 6.34 -7.76 -7.96
C THR A 33 7.54 -8.48 -7.36
N MET A 34 8.31 -7.80 -6.52
CA MET A 34 9.47 -8.35 -5.84
C MET A 34 9.13 -8.66 -4.38
N ASP A 35 9.00 -9.94 -4.06
CA ASP A 35 8.97 -10.37 -2.66
C ASP A 35 10.40 -10.40 -2.13
N GLY A 36 10.62 -9.77 -0.97
CA GLY A 36 11.90 -9.79 -0.23
C GLY A 36 12.25 -11.16 0.34
N VAL A 37 12.34 -12.19 -0.50
CA VAL A 37 12.87 -13.50 -0.12
C VAL A 37 14.37 -13.48 -0.43
N ASN A 38 15.19 -13.76 0.59
CA ASN A 38 16.65 -13.77 0.49
C ASN A 38 17.11 -14.69 -0.66
N GLY A 39 17.44 -14.09 -1.80
CA GLY A 39 17.96 -14.78 -2.98
C GLY A 39 19.43 -15.17 -2.90
N THR A 40 20.08 -15.10 -1.73
CA THR A 40 21.47 -15.53 -1.54
C THR A 40 21.53 -16.86 -0.80
N LYS A 41 21.27 -17.98 -1.49
CA LYS A 41 21.82 -19.26 -1.06
C LYS A 41 23.33 -19.22 -1.28
N SER A 42 24.07 -18.70 -0.29
CA SER A 42 25.49 -19.01 -0.17
C SER A 42 25.63 -20.51 0.06
N ASN A 43 26.33 -21.18 -0.86
CA ASN A 43 26.71 -22.59 -0.74
C ASN A 43 27.31 -22.91 0.63
N VAL A 44 26.56 -23.60 1.51
CA VAL A 44 27.12 -24.47 2.54
C VAL A 44 26.24 -25.70 2.63
N ARG A 45 26.82 -26.87 2.33
CA ARG A 45 26.22 -28.16 2.66
C ARG A 45 26.10 -28.25 4.18
N GLY A 46 24.86 -28.37 4.69
CA GLY A 46 24.56 -28.65 6.09
C GLY A 46 24.50 -27.40 6.97
N GLY A 47 23.31 -26.83 7.13
CA GLY A 47 23.04 -25.74 8.08
C GLY A 47 21.53 -25.55 8.25
N ASN A 48 21.07 -25.38 9.49
CA ASN A 48 19.65 -25.33 9.88
C ASN A 48 18.83 -24.31 9.07
N ASP A 49 17.68 -24.72 8.53
CA ASP A 49 16.64 -23.87 7.90
C ASP A 49 16.03 -22.77 8.81
N ARG A 50 16.58 -22.56 10.03
CA ARG A 50 16.11 -21.56 11.00
C ARG A 50 16.78 -20.19 10.85
N GLU A 51 17.97 -20.10 10.25
CA GLU A 51 18.72 -18.84 10.19
C GLU A 51 18.30 -17.90 9.04
N ASP A 52 17.58 -18.39 8.03
CA ASP A 52 17.30 -17.61 6.80
C ASP A 52 15.99 -16.83 6.80
N ARG A 53 15.11 -16.96 7.81
CA ARG A 53 13.88 -16.15 7.86
C ARG A 53 14.16 -14.75 8.42
N PRO A 54 13.48 -13.70 7.92
CA PRO A 54 13.62 -12.34 8.44
C PRO A 54 13.52 -12.30 9.97
N GLN A 55 14.45 -11.59 10.61
CA GLN A 55 14.54 -11.50 12.07
C GLN A 55 13.23 -10.97 12.68
N VAL A 56 12.57 -10.04 11.99
CA VAL A 56 11.28 -9.46 12.38
C VAL A 56 10.17 -10.52 12.47
N SER A 57 10.06 -11.45 11.51
CA SER A 57 9.04 -12.51 11.54
C SER A 57 9.21 -13.44 12.75
N HIS A 58 10.45 -13.74 13.13
CA HIS A 58 10.76 -14.49 14.35
C HIS A 58 10.41 -13.71 15.62
N GLN A 59 10.71 -12.41 15.66
CA GLN A 59 10.33 -11.56 16.77
C GLN A 59 8.82 -11.46 16.93
N VAL A 60 8.07 -11.27 15.84
CA VAL A 60 6.60 -11.24 15.84
C VAL A 60 6.05 -12.55 16.39
N ALA A 61 6.50 -13.70 15.88
CA ALA A 61 6.08 -15.01 16.37
C ALA A 61 6.42 -15.21 17.86
N GLY A 62 7.60 -14.76 18.32
CA GLY A 62 8.00 -14.82 19.72
C GLY A 62 7.12 -13.97 20.63
N HIS A 63 6.76 -12.75 20.21
CA HIS A 63 5.87 -11.87 20.96
C HIS A 63 4.44 -12.39 21.00
N ILE A 64 3.91 -12.91 19.88
CA ILE A 64 2.59 -13.54 19.85
C ILE A 64 2.56 -14.76 20.79
N ARG A 65 3.60 -15.61 20.76
CA ARG A 65 3.69 -16.75 21.70
C ARG A 65 3.67 -16.27 23.15
N ARG A 66 4.48 -15.27 23.52
CA ARG A 66 4.48 -14.73 24.90
C ARG A 66 3.13 -14.16 25.29
N LEU A 67 2.47 -13.44 24.40
CA LEU A 67 1.15 -12.87 24.63
C LEU A 67 0.10 -13.96 24.89
N VAL A 68 0.06 -15.01 24.06
CA VAL A 68 -0.90 -16.11 24.19
C VAL A 68 -0.69 -16.91 25.49
N HIS A 69 0.55 -17.01 25.97
CA HIS A 69 0.87 -17.68 27.24
C HIS A 69 0.74 -16.76 28.47
N SER A 70 0.31 -15.51 28.30
CA SER A 70 0.15 -14.55 29.39
C SER A 70 -1.31 -14.40 29.80
N ASP A 71 -1.56 -14.14 31.08
CA ASP A 71 -2.91 -13.82 31.61
C ASP A 71 -3.49 -12.52 31.02
N ARG A 72 -2.68 -11.75 30.29
CA ARG A 72 -3.02 -10.44 29.70
C ARG A 72 -3.69 -10.53 28.33
N PHE A 73 -3.78 -11.73 27.74
CA PHE A 73 -4.39 -11.94 26.42
C PHE A 73 -5.84 -11.40 26.36
N HIS A 74 -6.56 -11.42 27.47
CA HIS A 74 -7.96 -10.96 27.55
C HIS A 74 -8.13 -9.49 27.96
N GLN A 75 -7.07 -8.80 28.40
CA GLN A 75 -7.21 -7.52 29.14
C GLN A 75 -6.55 -6.30 28.46
N ASN A 76 -5.64 -6.49 27.49
CA ASN A 76 -4.72 -5.41 27.07
C ASN A 76 -5.04 -4.70 25.74
N SER A 77 -6.22 -4.88 25.15
CA SER A 77 -6.49 -4.36 23.79
C SER A 77 -6.52 -2.83 23.70
N ALA A 78 -7.03 -2.13 24.72
CA ALA A 78 -7.15 -0.68 24.69
C ALA A 78 -5.82 0.04 24.93
N GLU A 79 -5.02 -0.40 25.92
CA GLU A 79 -3.70 0.18 26.20
C GLU A 79 -2.74 0.00 25.02
N LEU A 80 -2.73 -1.19 24.42
CA LEU A 80 -1.90 -1.46 23.24
C LEU A 80 -2.34 -0.62 22.03
N HIS A 81 -3.64 -0.42 21.86
CA HIS A 81 -4.17 0.44 20.79
C HIS A 81 -3.69 1.87 20.94
N ASP A 82 -3.69 2.39 22.16
CA ASP A 82 -3.26 3.75 22.45
C ASP A 82 -1.75 3.93 22.26
N ASP A 83 -0.92 3.00 22.73
CA ASP A 83 0.52 2.97 22.46
C ASP A 83 0.81 2.92 20.95
N LEU A 84 0.10 2.04 20.22
CA LEU A 84 0.25 1.93 18.78
C LEU A 84 -0.13 3.24 18.06
N LYS A 85 -1.20 3.90 18.51
CA LYS A 85 -1.65 5.16 17.95
C LYS A 85 -0.62 6.29 18.15
N GLU A 86 0.03 6.33 19.32
CA GLU A 86 1.12 7.29 19.59
C GLU A 86 2.36 7.03 18.71
N ARG A 87 2.74 5.76 18.53
CA ARG A 87 3.86 5.39 17.64
C ARG A 87 3.59 5.79 16.19
N LEU A 88 2.36 5.58 15.72
CA LEU A 88 1.94 5.96 14.37
C LEU A 88 1.86 7.47 14.19
N ALA A 89 1.44 8.20 15.22
CA ALA A 89 1.47 9.65 15.25
C ALA A 89 2.90 10.18 15.09
N ALA A 90 3.83 9.65 15.88
CA ALA A 90 5.26 9.97 15.79
C ALA A 90 5.84 9.64 14.40
N LEU A 91 5.56 8.45 13.87
CA LEU A 91 6.01 8.04 12.53
C LEU A 91 5.47 8.95 11.42
N SER A 92 4.23 9.44 11.57
CA SER A 92 3.56 10.25 10.56
C SER A 92 3.86 11.75 10.68
N GLY A 93 4.49 12.18 11.79
CA GLY A 93 4.68 13.59 12.11
C GLY A 93 3.36 14.33 12.31
N LEU A 94 2.28 13.65 12.70
CA LEU A 94 0.96 14.24 12.95
C LEU A 94 0.54 14.00 14.40
N PRO A 95 -0.28 14.89 15.00
CA PRO A 95 -0.81 14.65 16.35
C PRO A 95 -1.69 13.39 16.39
N ARG A 96 -1.79 12.76 17.58
CA ARG A 96 -2.58 11.53 17.79
C ARG A 96 -4.02 11.63 17.32
N ASP A 97 -4.65 12.79 17.46
CA ASP A 97 -6.05 13.02 17.07
C ASP A 97 -6.25 13.17 15.54
N HIS A 98 -5.18 13.09 14.73
CA HIS A 98 -5.23 12.94 13.27
C HIS A 98 -5.15 11.48 12.79
N ILE A 99 -4.94 10.53 13.70
CA ILE A 99 -4.70 9.12 13.39
C ILE A 99 -5.95 8.28 13.69
N GLN A 100 -6.29 7.33 12.84
CA GLN A 100 -7.20 6.23 13.17
C GLN A 100 -6.61 4.91 12.72
N ILE A 101 -6.68 3.88 13.55
CA ILE A 101 -6.13 2.55 13.22
C ILE A 101 -7.24 1.69 12.64
N CYS A 102 -6.99 1.06 11.49
CA CYS A 102 -7.89 0.14 10.82
C CYS A 102 -7.19 -1.19 10.50
N SER A 103 -7.97 -2.21 10.16
CA SER A 103 -7.48 -3.57 9.89
C SER A 103 -6.97 -3.74 8.47
N SER A 104 -7.30 -2.85 7.54
CA SER A 104 -6.83 -2.86 6.15
C SER A 104 -7.07 -1.50 5.48
N ILE A 105 -6.43 -1.28 4.33
CA ILE A 105 -6.73 -0.14 3.43
C ILE A 105 -8.22 -0.17 3.04
N GLY A 106 -8.74 -1.33 2.67
CA GLY A 106 -10.16 -1.52 2.33
C GLY A 106 -11.10 -1.13 3.47
N GLN A 107 -10.78 -1.44 4.73
CA GLN A 107 -11.58 -0.99 5.88
C GLN A 107 -11.51 0.54 6.05
N GLY A 108 -10.33 1.15 5.85
CA GLY A 108 -10.21 2.61 5.91
C GLY A 108 -11.01 3.31 4.81
N LEU A 109 -11.03 2.74 3.60
CA LEU A 109 -11.86 3.20 2.49
C LEU A 109 -13.36 3.01 2.79
N GLU A 110 -13.74 1.87 3.35
CA GLU A 110 -15.11 1.60 3.79
C GLU A 110 -15.60 2.63 4.81
N TRP A 111 -14.81 2.91 5.86
CA TRP A 111 -15.18 3.92 6.86
C TRP A 111 -15.33 5.30 6.22
N THR A 112 -14.47 5.63 5.26
CA THR A 112 -14.55 6.87 4.51
C THR A 112 -15.86 6.94 3.72
N ALA A 113 -16.19 5.90 2.95
CA ALA A 113 -17.43 5.83 2.19
C ALA A 113 -18.68 5.98 3.09
N ARG A 114 -18.72 5.25 4.22
CA ARG A 114 -19.83 5.29 5.19
C ARG A 114 -20.07 6.68 5.80
N ILE A 115 -19.02 7.49 5.95
CA ILE A 115 -19.10 8.81 6.62
C ILE A 115 -19.42 9.94 5.66
N PHE A 116 -18.90 9.84 4.44
CA PHE A 116 -18.83 10.96 3.52
C PHE A 116 -19.66 10.77 2.25
N CYS A 117 -20.13 9.54 1.98
CA CYS A 117 -20.96 9.23 0.84
C CYS A 117 -22.35 8.73 1.26
N ASN A 118 -23.33 8.94 0.39
CA ASN A 118 -24.66 8.34 0.46
C ASN A 118 -24.88 7.44 -0.77
N PRO A 119 -25.83 6.49 -0.70
CA PRO A 119 -26.25 5.74 -1.87
C PRO A 119 -26.63 6.65 -3.04
N GLY A 120 -26.06 6.40 -4.21
CA GLY A 120 -26.24 7.19 -5.43
C GLY A 120 -25.22 8.31 -5.63
N ASP A 121 -24.38 8.63 -4.65
CA ASP A 121 -23.22 9.49 -4.84
C ASP A 121 -22.18 8.81 -5.75
N LYS A 122 -21.30 9.61 -6.35
CA LYS A 122 -20.28 9.17 -7.30
C LYS A 122 -18.88 9.21 -6.68
N ALA A 123 -18.07 8.20 -6.99
CA ALA A 123 -16.64 8.17 -6.72
C ALA A 123 -15.85 8.11 -8.03
N VAL A 124 -14.79 8.92 -8.15
CA VAL A 124 -13.82 8.84 -9.25
C VAL A 124 -12.61 8.05 -8.78
N ILE A 125 -12.28 6.94 -9.45
CA ILE A 125 -11.14 6.08 -9.13
C ILE A 125 -10.05 6.34 -10.18
N CYS A 126 -8.89 6.83 -9.77
CA CYS A 126 -7.77 7.11 -10.67
C CYS A 126 -6.98 5.82 -10.89
N GLY A 127 -7.05 5.28 -12.10
CA GLY A 127 -6.49 3.98 -12.47
C GLY A 127 -5.25 4.05 -13.38
N PRO A 128 -4.71 2.88 -13.77
CA PRO A 128 -5.23 1.52 -13.48
C PRO A 128 -5.04 1.11 -12.02
N GLU A 129 -5.97 0.32 -11.50
CA GLU A 129 -6.01 -0.09 -10.09
C GLU A 129 -6.68 -1.48 -9.96
N GLU A 130 -6.47 -2.17 -8.84
CA GLU A 130 -7.08 -3.49 -8.60
C GLU A 130 -8.60 -3.37 -8.38
N HIS A 131 -9.39 -4.36 -8.78
CA HIS A 131 -10.86 -4.22 -8.82
C HIS A 131 -11.53 -4.02 -7.43
N ASP A 132 -10.78 -4.24 -6.36
CA ASP A 132 -11.27 -4.26 -4.98
C ASP A 132 -11.79 -2.89 -4.51
N VAL A 133 -11.18 -1.77 -4.94
CA VAL A 133 -11.62 -0.42 -4.52
C VAL A 133 -13.04 -0.12 -4.98
N ALA A 134 -13.37 -0.45 -6.23
CA ALA A 134 -14.71 -0.25 -6.76
C ALA A 134 -15.73 -1.10 -5.97
N MET A 135 -15.41 -2.37 -5.72
CA MET A 135 -16.25 -3.26 -4.93
C MET A 135 -16.51 -2.73 -3.51
N PHE A 136 -15.48 -2.21 -2.82
CA PHE A 136 -15.65 -1.63 -1.48
C PHE A 136 -16.61 -0.43 -1.49
N LEU A 137 -16.54 0.42 -2.52
CA LEU A 137 -17.40 1.60 -2.65
C LEU A 137 -18.83 1.25 -3.06
N GLU A 138 -18.99 0.33 -4.03
CA GLU A 138 -20.29 -0.10 -4.56
C GLU A 138 -21.13 -0.84 -3.51
N LYS A 139 -20.48 -1.56 -2.59
CA LYS A 139 -21.13 -2.15 -1.40
C LYS A 139 -21.95 -1.13 -0.61
N TYR A 140 -21.55 0.14 -0.63
CA TYR A 140 -22.23 1.26 0.05
C TYR A 140 -23.15 2.07 -0.88
N GLY A 141 -23.44 1.55 -2.06
CA GLY A 141 -24.30 2.20 -3.06
C GLY A 141 -23.65 3.39 -3.77
N VAL A 142 -22.32 3.55 -3.64
CA VAL A 142 -21.57 4.59 -4.36
C VAL A 142 -21.33 4.12 -5.79
N LYS A 143 -21.68 4.96 -6.76
CA LYS A 143 -21.41 4.70 -8.19
C LYS A 143 -19.95 5.00 -8.48
N THR A 144 -19.23 4.05 -9.04
CA THR A 144 -17.81 4.19 -9.35
C THR A 144 -17.62 4.61 -10.80
N GLU A 145 -16.65 5.48 -11.05
CA GLU A 145 -16.20 5.85 -12.39
C GLU A 145 -14.68 5.84 -12.41
N PHE A 146 -14.11 5.05 -13.31
CA PHE A 146 -12.67 5.03 -13.47
C PHE A 146 -12.18 6.16 -14.38
N HIS A 147 -11.15 6.87 -13.93
CA HIS A 147 -10.37 7.82 -14.71
C HIS A 147 -9.00 7.22 -15.03
N PHE A 148 -8.67 7.16 -16.32
CA PHE A 148 -7.36 6.73 -16.80
C PHE A 148 -6.71 7.91 -17.51
N ALA A 149 -5.49 8.25 -17.07
CA ALA A 149 -4.72 9.30 -17.70
C ALA A 149 -4.37 8.93 -19.17
N PRO A 150 -4.14 9.92 -20.05
CA PRO A 150 -3.75 9.68 -21.44
C PRO A 150 -2.49 8.80 -21.59
N SER A 151 -1.58 8.89 -20.62
CA SER A 151 -0.49 7.95 -20.45
C SER A 151 -0.65 7.21 -19.12
N PRO A 152 -0.46 5.88 -19.07
CA PRO A 152 -0.57 5.12 -17.82
C PRO A 152 0.53 5.48 -16.82
N PHE A 153 1.50 6.32 -17.18
CA PHE A 153 2.64 6.69 -16.34
C PHE A 153 2.65 8.16 -15.91
N SER A 154 1.57 8.89 -16.16
CA SER A 154 1.45 10.31 -15.84
C SER A 154 0.23 10.57 -14.94
N ALA A 155 0.38 11.52 -14.02
CA ALA A 155 -0.77 12.14 -13.37
C ALA A 155 -1.60 12.95 -14.39
N ASP A 156 -2.92 13.02 -14.19
CA ASP A 156 -3.85 13.81 -15.01
C ASP A 156 -4.84 14.56 -14.12
N ILE A 157 -4.37 15.64 -13.48
CA ILE A 157 -5.20 16.41 -12.54
C ILE A 157 -6.39 17.06 -13.24
N ASP A 158 -6.17 17.64 -14.42
CA ASP A 158 -7.22 18.31 -15.19
C ASP A 158 -8.32 17.32 -15.59
N GLY A 159 -7.94 16.14 -16.10
CA GLY A 159 -8.89 15.09 -16.45
C GLY A 159 -9.63 14.48 -15.25
N ILE A 160 -9.06 14.52 -14.04
CA ILE A 160 -9.76 14.17 -12.80
C ILE A 160 -10.79 15.26 -12.45
N VAL A 161 -10.39 16.54 -12.51
CA VAL A 161 -11.25 17.68 -12.20
C VAL A 161 -12.46 17.73 -13.14
N ASP A 162 -12.28 17.46 -14.43
CA ASP A 162 -13.35 17.42 -15.43
C ASP A 162 -14.43 16.36 -15.15
N ARG A 163 -14.12 15.36 -14.31
CA ARG A 163 -15.06 14.29 -13.92
C ARG A 163 -15.84 14.59 -12.65
N ILE A 164 -15.52 15.70 -11.98
CA ILE A 164 -16.24 16.14 -10.78
C ILE A 164 -17.60 16.68 -11.20
N THR A 165 -18.65 16.07 -10.66
CA THR A 165 -20.04 16.53 -10.83
C THR A 165 -20.65 16.88 -9.48
N ASP A 166 -21.87 17.39 -9.48
CA ASP A 166 -22.68 17.64 -8.28
C ASP A 166 -22.88 16.38 -7.40
N LYS A 167 -22.78 15.20 -8.02
CA LYS A 167 -22.86 13.88 -7.35
C LYS A 167 -21.51 13.34 -6.88
N THR A 168 -20.39 13.89 -7.33
CA THR A 168 -19.08 13.42 -6.88
C THR A 168 -18.89 13.71 -5.40
N ARG A 169 -18.53 12.70 -4.62
CA ARG A 169 -18.22 12.82 -3.18
C ARG A 169 -16.89 12.24 -2.79
N LEU A 170 -16.31 11.40 -3.63
CA LEU A 170 -15.03 10.77 -3.38
C LEU A 170 -14.17 10.76 -4.64
N ILE A 171 -12.89 11.04 -4.50
CA ILE A 171 -11.85 10.76 -5.49
C ILE A 171 -10.84 9.84 -4.81
N TYR A 172 -10.51 8.71 -5.41
CA TYR A 172 -9.50 7.78 -4.93
C TYR A 172 -8.28 7.82 -5.86
N LEU A 173 -7.10 7.95 -5.27
CA LEU A 173 -5.83 7.81 -5.97
C LEU A 173 -4.79 7.11 -5.10
N GLU A 174 -3.94 6.31 -5.74
CA GLU A 174 -2.84 5.60 -5.11
C GLU A 174 -1.50 6.23 -5.53
N GLN A 175 -0.60 6.45 -4.57
CA GLN A 175 0.76 6.93 -4.85
C GLN A 175 1.82 6.26 -3.96
N PRO A 176 2.87 5.67 -4.53
CA PRO A 176 2.94 5.23 -5.93
C PRO A 176 1.79 4.31 -6.28
N ASN A 177 1.17 4.47 -7.45
CA ASN A 177 0.18 3.52 -7.93
C ASN A 177 0.85 2.14 -8.10
N SER A 178 0.27 1.11 -7.51
CA SER A 178 0.83 -0.24 -7.42
C SER A 178 1.02 -0.89 -8.81
N VAL A 179 0.16 -0.54 -9.77
CA VAL A 179 0.18 -1.06 -11.14
C VAL A 179 1.17 -0.32 -12.04
N THR A 180 1.22 1.01 -11.98
CA THR A 180 1.99 1.81 -12.96
C THR A 180 3.21 2.50 -12.38
N GLY A 181 3.30 2.59 -11.06
CA GLY A 181 4.24 3.43 -10.35
C GLY A 181 3.96 4.93 -10.48
N THR A 182 2.79 5.32 -10.99
CA THR A 182 2.43 6.73 -11.15
C THR A 182 2.45 7.43 -9.80
N MET A 183 3.05 8.62 -9.79
CA MET A 183 3.21 9.46 -8.62
C MET A 183 2.54 10.79 -8.87
N TYR A 184 2.03 11.40 -7.80
CA TYR A 184 1.52 12.76 -7.81
C TYR A 184 2.46 13.61 -6.96
N SER A 185 2.88 14.74 -7.49
CA SER A 185 3.58 15.74 -6.69
C SER A 185 2.65 16.30 -5.62
N ARG A 186 3.24 16.79 -4.53
CA ARG A 186 2.49 17.50 -3.50
C ARG A 186 1.69 18.69 -4.07
N TYR A 187 2.25 19.40 -5.06
CA TYR A 187 1.58 20.51 -5.72
C TYR A 187 0.33 20.06 -6.49
N GLU A 188 0.42 18.96 -7.24
CA GLU A 188 -0.73 18.39 -7.96
C GLU A 188 -1.84 17.95 -6.99
N ILE A 189 -1.49 17.31 -5.87
CA ILE A 189 -2.48 16.95 -4.84
C ILE A 189 -3.10 18.19 -4.19
N GLU A 190 -2.31 19.22 -3.87
CA GLU A 190 -2.85 20.50 -3.36
C GLU A 190 -3.77 21.17 -4.37
N ALA A 191 -3.41 21.19 -5.66
CA ALA A 191 -4.25 21.73 -6.72
C ALA A 191 -5.58 20.98 -6.82
N LEU A 192 -5.54 19.64 -6.79
CA LEU A 192 -6.75 18.82 -6.79
C LEU A 192 -7.63 19.05 -5.55
N LEU A 193 -7.04 19.12 -4.36
CA LEU A 193 -7.76 19.41 -3.12
C LEU A 193 -8.48 20.76 -3.15
N ASN A 194 -7.85 21.77 -3.76
CA ASN A 194 -8.44 23.10 -3.91
C ASN A 194 -9.57 23.09 -4.96
N ALA A 195 -9.39 22.38 -6.08
CA ALA A 195 -10.37 22.29 -7.16
C ALA A 195 -11.58 21.42 -6.80
N SER A 196 -11.40 20.43 -5.92
CA SER A 196 -12.43 19.43 -5.59
C SER A 196 -13.44 19.89 -4.53
N GLY A 197 -13.20 21.03 -3.87
CA GLY A 197 -14.11 21.62 -2.90
C GLY A 197 -14.45 20.66 -1.75
N ASN A 198 -15.72 20.23 -1.66
CA ASN A 198 -16.20 19.34 -0.60
C ASN A 198 -16.05 17.84 -0.93
N VAL A 199 -15.48 17.49 -2.08
CA VAL A 199 -15.21 16.09 -2.45
C VAL A 199 -14.06 15.56 -1.62
N ILE A 200 -14.24 14.39 -1.01
CA ILE A 200 -13.19 13.73 -0.24
C ILE A 200 -12.15 13.15 -1.18
N LEU A 201 -10.91 13.60 -1.03
CA LEU A 201 -9.76 13.00 -1.70
C LEU A 201 -9.16 11.92 -0.79
N VAL A 202 -9.21 10.68 -1.25
CA VAL A 202 -8.55 9.53 -0.63
C VAL A 202 -7.23 9.27 -1.35
N VAL A 203 -6.13 9.40 -0.61
CA VAL A 203 -4.78 9.07 -1.09
C VAL A 203 -4.31 7.79 -0.42
N ASN A 204 -4.17 6.71 -1.19
CA ASN A 204 -3.55 5.48 -0.72
C ASN A 204 -2.01 5.59 -0.85
N GLU A 205 -1.33 5.60 0.30
CA GLU A 205 0.13 5.60 0.44
C GLU A 205 0.61 4.23 0.99
N SER A 206 0.01 3.12 0.54
CA SER A 206 0.39 1.74 0.90
C SER A 206 1.85 1.43 0.55
N CYS A 207 2.29 1.81 -0.65
CA CYS A 207 3.65 1.58 -1.15
C CYS A 207 4.66 2.66 -0.71
N ARG A 208 4.32 3.51 0.27
CA ARG A 208 5.15 4.64 0.70
C ARG A 208 6.55 4.24 1.12
N ALA A 209 6.78 3.06 1.67
CA ALA A 209 8.10 2.75 2.20
C ALA A 209 9.19 2.56 1.12
N PHE A 210 8.82 2.65 -0.17
CA PHE A 210 9.73 2.69 -1.31
C PHE A 210 9.86 4.10 -1.93
N SER A 211 9.16 5.10 -1.38
CA SER A 211 9.10 6.47 -1.88
C SER A 211 9.26 7.50 -0.76
N ASP A 212 10.10 8.51 -0.98
CA ASP A 212 10.28 9.61 -0.03
C ASP A 212 9.15 10.65 -0.08
N SER A 213 8.25 10.56 -1.07
CA SER A 213 7.14 11.50 -1.23
C SER A 213 5.96 11.13 -0.34
N SER A 214 5.38 12.13 0.33
CA SER A 214 4.11 11.97 1.04
C SER A 214 3.34 13.29 1.17
N VAL A 215 2.02 13.16 1.25
CA VAL A 215 1.09 14.26 1.49
C VAL A 215 0.55 14.31 2.93
N ALA A 216 1.09 13.53 3.87
CA ALA A 216 0.65 13.53 5.28
C ALA A 216 0.58 14.92 5.92
N GLY A 217 1.55 15.79 5.62
CA GLY A 217 1.55 17.16 6.15
C GLY A 217 0.34 17.99 5.72
N LEU A 218 -0.32 17.64 4.61
CA LEU A 218 -1.52 18.31 4.11
C LEU A 218 -2.75 18.02 4.96
N ALA A 219 -2.80 16.89 5.66
CA ALA A 219 -3.93 16.50 6.51
C ALA A 219 -4.20 17.50 7.65
N ARG A 220 -3.21 18.34 8.02
CA ARG A 220 -3.42 19.44 8.97
C ARG A 220 -4.18 20.62 8.39
N ARG A 221 -4.16 20.79 7.06
CA ARG A 221 -4.71 21.95 6.35
C ARG A 221 -6.02 21.65 5.63
N TYR A 222 -6.22 20.39 5.20
CA TYR A 222 -7.32 20.00 4.34
C TYR A 222 -8.24 18.99 5.05
N ASP A 223 -9.46 19.42 5.36
CA ASP A 223 -10.49 18.57 5.98
C ASP A 223 -11.02 17.49 5.03
N ASN A 224 -10.97 17.76 3.71
CA ASN A 224 -11.38 16.84 2.66
C ASN A 224 -10.28 15.86 2.23
N LEU A 225 -9.16 15.77 2.95
CA LEU A 225 -8.09 14.81 2.67
C LEU A 225 -8.12 13.64 3.65
N ILE A 226 -8.17 12.43 3.10
CA ILE A 226 -8.01 11.17 3.81
C ILE A 226 -6.81 10.44 3.21
N ILE A 227 -5.86 10.02 4.05
CA ILE A 227 -4.68 9.27 3.59
C ILE A 227 -4.72 7.90 4.24
N LEU A 228 -4.61 6.86 3.43
CA LEU A 228 -4.59 5.47 3.89
C LEU A 228 -3.15 4.96 3.84
N ARG A 229 -2.70 4.30 4.90
CA ARG A 229 -1.35 3.74 4.99
C ARG A 229 -1.35 2.35 5.59
N SER A 230 -0.39 1.54 5.16
CA SER A 230 -0.01 0.29 5.81
C SER A 230 1.20 0.51 6.72
N ILE A 231 1.31 -0.26 7.80
CA ILE A 231 2.52 -0.29 8.65
C ILE A 231 3.65 -1.06 7.96
N TYR A 232 3.33 -2.02 7.10
CA TYR A 232 4.28 -2.82 6.36
C TYR A 232 4.21 -2.48 4.86
N SER A 233 5.36 -2.41 4.22
CA SER A 233 5.48 -2.21 2.77
C SER A 233 5.71 -3.48 1.99
N THR A 234 6.05 -4.58 2.68
CA THR A 234 6.39 -5.85 2.04
C THR A 234 5.30 -6.87 2.31
N ARG A 235 4.97 -7.70 1.32
CA ARG A 235 3.98 -8.78 1.46
C ARG A 235 4.23 -9.77 2.62
N GLN A 236 5.43 -9.77 3.21
CA GLN A 236 5.83 -10.61 4.35
C GLN A 236 4.99 -10.48 5.62
N PHE A 237 4.14 -9.46 5.74
CA PHE A 237 3.26 -9.25 6.91
C PHE A 237 1.79 -9.10 6.50
N GLU A 238 1.42 -9.51 5.29
CA GLU A 238 0.03 -9.50 4.82
C GLU A 238 -0.90 -10.34 5.70
N GLU A 239 -0.38 -11.31 6.45
CA GLU A 239 -1.19 -12.13 7.36
C GLU A 239 -1.64 -11.36 8.62
N PHE A 240 -0.96 -10.26 8.96
CA PHE A 240 -1.27 -9.42 10.12
C PHE A 240 -1.48 -7.96 9.72
N PRO A 241 -2.47 -7.68 8.85
CA PRO A 241 -2.62 -6.35 8.32
C PRO A 241 -3.02 -5.38 9.42
N VAL A 242 -2.20 -4.34 9.60
CA VAL A 242 -2.57 -3.15 10.37
C VAL A 242 -2.29 -1.96 9.49
N CYS A 243 -3.36 -1.21 9.24
CA CYS A 243 -3.36 0.00 8.46
C CYS A 243 -3.81 1.16 9.35
N TYR A 244 -3.66 2.37 8.84
CA TYR A 244 -4.09 3.56 9.55
C TYR A 244 -4.46 4.66 8.58
N ILE A 245 -5.31 5.54 9.07
CA ILE A 245 -5.85 6.69 8.38
C ILE A 245 -5.20 7.94 8.96
N LEU A 246 -4.67 8.80 8.10
CA LEU A 246 -4.30 10.17 8.44
C LEU A 246 -5.35 11.10 7.85
N SER A 247 -5.88 11.99 8.67
CA SER A 247 -6.88 12.96 8.24
C SER A 247 -6.79 14.21 9.11
N SER A 248 -7.57 15.24 8.81
CA SER A 248 -7.71 16.36 9.75
C SER A 248 -8.34 15.91 11.07
N ARG A 249 -8.19 16.72 12.11
CA ARG A 249 -8.86 16.47 13.40
C ARG A 249 -10.37 16.30 13.25
N ASN A 250 -11.00 17.12 12.41
CA ASN A 250 -12.45 17.06 12.18
C ASN A 250 -12.87 15.73 11.53
N SER A 251 -12.14 15.31 10.50
CA SER A 251 -12.42 14.04 9.80
C SER A 251 -12.09 12.83 10.68
N SER A 252 -11.00 12.88 11.43
CA SER A 252 -10.60 11.84 12.39
C SER A 252 -11.64 11.64 13.50
N VAL A 253 -12.22 12.71 14.05
CA VAL A 253 -13.31 12.62 15.03
C VAL A 253 -14.53 11.91 14.44
N ARG A 254 -14.87 12.18 13.17
CA ARG A 254 -15.98 11.50 12.49
C ARG A 254 -15.67 10.01 12.30
N LEU A 255 -14.45 9.67 11.89
CA LEU A 255 -13.95 8.31 11.68
C LEU A 255 -13.88 7.49 12.97
N ASN A 256 -13.61 8.14 14.10
CA ASN A 256 -13.56 7.52 15.42
C ASN A 256 -14.88 6.89 15.86
N ARG A 257 -16.00 7.13 15.15
CA ARG A 257 -17.28 6.46 15.43
C ARG A 257 -17.26 4.95 15.15
N TYR A 258 -16.43 4.50 14.21
CA TYR A 258 -16.29 3.07 13.89
C TYR A 258 -15.12 2.40 14.61
N ALA A 259 -14.10 3.19 14.94
CA ALA A 259 -12.85 2.69 15.51
C ALA A 259 -13.04 1.79 16.75
N PRO A 260 -13.91 2.05 17.74
CA PRO A 260 -14.05 1.22 18.93
C PRO A 260 -14.54 -0.22 18.66
N GLU A 261 -15.45 -0.40 17.70
CA GLU A 261 -16.08 -1.69 17.40
C GLU A 261 -15.25 -2.52 16.41
N GLU A 262 -14.52 -1.84 15.54
CA GLU A 262 -13.83 -2.46 14.40
C GLU A 262 -12.29 -2.42 14.50
N ARG A 263 -11.76 -2.39 15.73
CA ARG A 263 -10.31 -2.40 15.99
C ARG A 263 -9.65 -3.68 15.46
N PRO A 264 -8.38 -3.60 14.98
CA PRO A 264 -7.59 -4.79 14.73
C PRO A 264 -7.48 -5.65 16.00
N SER A 265 -7.41 -6.98 15.81
CA SER A 265 -7.25 -7.91 16.93
C SER A 265 -5.96 -7.66 17.71
N LEU A 266 -5.92 -8.09 18.98
CA LEU A 266 -4.75 -7.92 19.85
C LEU A 266 -3.48 -8.53 19.24
N ILE A 267 -3.61 -9.66 18.52
CA ILE A 267 -2.50 -10.31 17.81
C ILE A 267 -1.95 -9.41 16.71
N ARG A 268 -2.82 -8.80 15.89
CA ARG A 268 -2.41 -7.87 14.82
C ARG A 268 -1.74 -6.62 15.39
N GLN A 269 -2.31 -6.05 16.45
CA GLN A 269 -1.71 -4.90 17.13
C GLN A 269 -0.34 -5.22 17.73
N THR A 270 -0.17 -6.42 18.29
CA THR A 270 1.13 -6.87 18.82
C THR A 270 2.16 -7.03 17.71
N ALA A 271 1.77 -7.62 16.58
CA ALA A 271 2.64 -7.73 15.41
C ALA A 271 3.07 -6.34 14.91
N ALA A 272 2.12 -5.40 14.78
CA ALA A 272 2.39 -4.03 14.38
C ALA A 272 3.37 -3.32 15.34
N ALA A 273 3.20 -3.47 16.66
CA ALA A 273 4.10 -2.88 17.63
C ALA A 273 5.54 -3.43 17.49
N VAL A 274 5.70 -4.72 17.22
CA VAL A 274 7.02 -5.33 16.95
C VAL A 274 7.64 -4.78 15.67
N ILE A 275 6.86 -4.70 14.59
CA ILE A 275 7.33 -4.15 13.30
C ILE A 275 7.81 -2.71 13.47
N LEU A 276 7.05 -1.88 14.19
CA LEU A 276 7.41 -0.48 14.46
C LEU A 276 8.65 -0.32 15.36
N ASN A 277 8.96 -1.31 16.21
CA ASN A 277 10.19 -1.31 16.99
C ASN A 277 11.43 -1.70 16.16
N ASP A 278 11.22 -2.41 15.05
CA ASP A 278 12.28 -2.89 14.17
C ASP A 278 12.26 -2.22 12.79
N MET A 279 12.04 -0.90 12.80
CA MET A 279 12.03 -0.09 11.58
C MET A 279 13.37 -0.15 10.84
N ALA A 280 14.49 -0.33 11.54
CA ALA A 280 15.81 -0.46 10.91
C ALA A 280 15.89 -1.69 9.99
N ASN A 281 15.45 -2.86 10.46
CA ASN A 281 15.39 -4.07 9.63
C ASN A 281 14.35 -3.94 8.51
N THR A 282 13.23 -3.26 8.77
CA THR A 282 12.21 -2.97 7.75
C THR A 282 12.78 -2.13 6.60
N LEU A 283 13.52 -1.05 6.94
CA LEU A 283 14.20 -0.22 5.94
C LEU A 283 15.29 -0.98 5.18
N GLN A 284 16.06 -1.83 5.87
CA GLN A 284 17.05 -2.68 5.21
C GLN A 284 16.39 -3.65 4.22
N MET A 285 15.23 -4.22 4.56
CA MET A 285 14.47 -5.10 3.66
C MET A 285 14.02 -4.35 2.41
N ASN A 286 13.48 -3.13 2.57
CA ASN A 286 13.07 -2.30 1.43
C ASN A 286 14.24 -1.97 0.52
N SER A 287 15.43 -1.72 1.07
CA SER A 287 16.66 -1.53 0.29
C SER A 287 17.00 -2.77 -0.54
N ARG A 288 16.87 -3.98 0.03
CA ARG A 288 17.14 -5.23 -0.72
C ARG A 288 16.14 -5.46 -1.86
N ILE A 289 14.87 -5.10 -1.64
CA ILE A 289 13.84 -5.14 -2.69
C ILE A 289 14.24 -4.18 -3.82
N HIS A 290 14.65 -2.96 -3.46
CA HIS A 290 15.12 -1.97 -4.43
C HIS A 290 16.33 -2.47 -5.24
N ASP A 291 17.34 -3.03 -4.58
CA ASP A 291 18.52 -3.61 -5.25
C ASP A 291 18.13 -4.75 -6.20
N THR A 292 17.16 -5.58 -5.79
CA THR A 292 16.62 -6.66 -6.61
C THR A 292 15.89 -6.13 -7.84
N MET A 293 15.09 -5.07 -7.68
CA MET A 293 14.42 -4.39 -8.80
C MET A 293 15.43 -3.84 -9.81
N ILE A 294 16.54 -3.23 -9.35
CA ILE A 294 17.62 -2.76 -10.22
C ILE A 294 18.21 -3.93 -11.00
N TYR A 295 18.63 -4.97 -10.28
CA TYR A 295 19.24 -6.16 -10.89
C TYR A 295 18.32 -6.78 -11.95
N MET A 296 17.06 -7.04 -11.60
CA MET A 296 16.08 -7.63 -12.51
C MET A 296 15.83 -6.75 -13.74
N THR A 297 15.70 -5.44 -13.55
CA THR A 297 15.50 -4.50 -14.67
C THR A 297 16.68 -4.51 -15.63
N VAL A 298 17.92 -4.49 -15.12
CA VAL A 298 19.14 -4.56 -15.95
C VAL A 298 19.19 -5.89 -16.71
N ARG A 299 18.91 -7.01 -16.05
CA ARG A 299 18.93 -8.33 -16.68
C ARG A 299 17.86 -8.49 -17.76
N LEU A 300 16.64 -8.05 -17.50
CA LEU A 300 15.54 -8.08 -18.48
C LEU A 300 15.87 -7.22 -19.71
N ARG A 301 16.38 -6.01 -19.50
CA ARG A 301 16.83 -5.14 -20.60
C ARG A 301 17.99 -5.76 -21.40
N GLY A 302 18.92 -6.43 -20.73
CA GLY A 302 20.00 -7.18 -21.39
C GLY A 302 19.52 -8.34 -22.26
N LEU A 303 18.32 -8.85 -22.02
CA LEU A 303 17.65 -9.87 -22.85
C LEU A 303 16.77 -9.26 -23.95
N GLY A 304 16.78 -7.93 -24.12
CA GLY A 304 15.93 -7.23 -25.09
C GLY A 304 14.49 -6.99 -24.61
N ILE A 305 14.17 -7.30 -23.35
CA ILE A 305 12.84 -7.08 -22.78
C ILE A 305 12.73 -5.63 -22.31
N THR A 306 11.68 -4.93 -22.75
CA THR A 306 11.39 -3.57 -22.26
C THR A 306 10.89 -3.66 -20.83
N ALA A 307 11.73 -3.27 -19.87
CA ALA A 307 11.40 -3.25 -18.44
C ALA A 307 11.56 -1.85 -17.84
N ARG A 308 10.72 -1.51 -16.86
CA ARG A 308 10.71 -0.23 -16.12
C ARG A 308 10.53 -0.50 -14.62
N MET A 309 11.39 0.06 -13.79
CA MET A 309 11.17 0.08 -12.34
C MET A 309 10.04 1.03 -11.98
N THR A 310 9.23 0.66 -10.99
CA THR A 310 8.31 1.58 -10.32
C THR A 310 8.96 2.17 -9.06
N PRO A 311 8.43 3.28 -8.52
CA PRO A 311 8.78 3.76 -7.18
C PRO A 311 8.21 2.91 -6.03
N GLY A 312 7.56 1.78 -6.34
CA GLY A 312 7.05 0.80 -5.38
C GLY A 312 7.98 -0.40 -5.26
N ASP A 313 7.42 -1.60 -5.20
CA ASP A 313 8.13 -2.89 -5.12
C ASP A 313 8.06 -3.73 -6.41
N SER A 314 7.72 -3.09 -7.53
CA SER A 314 7.43 -3.78 -8.79
C SER A 314 8.27 -3.31 -9.97
N VAL A 315 8.47 -4.22 -10.92
CA VAL A 315 9.06 -3.96 -12.23
C VAL A 315 8.00 -4.24 -13.29
N LEU A 316 7.75 -3.25 -14.16
CA LEU A 316 6.84 -3.37 -15.29
C LEU A 316 7.59 -3.89 -16.50
N ILE A 317 7.06 -4.94 -17.11
CA ILE A 317 7.57 -5.50 -18.36
C ILE A 317 6.55 -5.28 -19.47
N ARG A 318 7.00 -4.86 -20.65
CA ARG A 318 6.14 -4.81 -21.83
C ARG A 318 5.95 -6.24 -22.32
N VAL A 319 4.70 -6.61 -22.54
CA VAL A 319 4.31 -7.92 -23.06
C VAL A 319 3.58 -7.74 -24.38
N VAL A 320 3.79 -8.68 -25.31
CA VAL A 320 3.12 -8.66 -26.63
C VAL A 320 1.67 -9.10 -26.48
N ASP A 321 1.45 -10.11 -25.65
CA ASP A 321 0.13 -10.64 -25.31
C ASP A 321 -0.02 -10.70 -23.78
N PRO A 322 -0.87 -9.86 -23.17
CA PRO A 322 -1.12 -9.89 -21.73
C PRO A 322 -1.74 -11.21 -21.25
N GLY A 323 -2.54 -11.89 -22.09
CA GLY A 323 -3.25 -13.11 -21.71
C GLY A 323 -2.32 -14.30 -21.46
N MET A 324 -1.12 -14.26 -22.03
CA MET A 324 -0.08 -15.28 -21.89
C MET A 324 0.80 -15.11 -20.64
N VAL A 325 0.59 -14.04 -19.87
CA VAL A 325 1.40 -13.70 -18.70
C VAL A 325 0.88 -14.38 -17.42
N ALA A 326 -0.42 -14.69 -17.39
CA ALA A 326 -1.12 -15.26 -16.23
C ALA A 326 -1.26 -16.81 -16.27
N SER A 327 -0.66 -17.48 -17.27
CA SER A 327 -0.72 -18.94 -17.48
C SER A 327 0.57 -19.64 -17.04
#